data_AF-A0A2E7BSE8-F1
#
_entry.id   AF-A0A2E7BSE8-F1
#
_cell.length_a   1.000
_cell.length_b   1.000
_cell.length_c   1.000
_cell.angle_alpha   90.00
_cell.angle_beta   90.00
_cell.angle_gamma   90.00
#
_symmetry.space_group_name_H-M   'P 1'
#
loop_
_entity.id
_entity.type
_entity.pdbx_description
1 polymer ?
#
loop_
_entity_poly.entity_id
_entity_poly.type
_entity_poly.pdbx_seq_one_letter_code
_entity_poly.pdbx_strand_id
1 'polypeptide(L)'
;WTYIATITNNGDGANEGNWLPSSPDPNNWESDRSFGLLDSSQNADFRSPAFHRVSGQALMIRHRDQFLLRTVSGCFDEPLSDYFARLSWSCGASVNLGPNQACANPCAIAEQTVRDGDSAMLEGAPRERLYFKCGERDGVEDSNKDRSYISTSRRPNVSGISGLGAFCRGGSCTPRTGDVDVNNYSDAINPTAGSEFYGLWVR
;
A
#
# COMPACT_ATOMS: atom_id res chain seq x y z
N TRP A 1 11.84 -14.58 -6.68
CA TRP A 1 10.65 -13.99 -6.04
C TRP A 1 10.41 -14.71 -4.74
N THR A 2 10.52 -13.98 -3.65
CA THR A 2 10.30 -14.45 -2.28
C THR A 2 8.99 -13.84 -1.82
N TYR A 3 8.02 -14.68 -1.44
CA TYR A 3 6.76 -14.23 -0.86
C TYR A 3 7.03 -13.63 0.53
N ILE A 4 6.53 -12.42 0.79
CA ILE A 4 6.87 -11.69 2.01
C ILE A 4 5.67 -11.30 2.87
N ALA A 5 4.50 -11.08 2.28
CA ALA A 5 3.33 -10.62 3.00
C ALA A 5 2.03 -10.88 2.24
N THR A 6 0.91 -10.95 2.96
CA THR A 6 -0.43 -10.74 2.43
C THR A 6 -1.13 -9.64 3.23
N ILE A 7 -1.77 -8.73 2.50
CA ILE A 7 -2.60 -7.65 2.99
C ILE A 7 -4.02 -7.95 2.57
N THR A 8 -4.94 -7.97 3.52
CA THR A 8 -6.34 -8.30 3.26
C THR A 8 -7.26 -7.18 3.65
N ASN A 9 -8.41 -7.07 3.01
CA ASN A 9 -9.50 -6.25 3.54
C ASN A 9 -10.36 -7.03 4.55
N ASN A 10 -9.92 -8.23 4.96
CA ASN A 10 -10.60 -9.00 5.96
C ASN A 10 -10.33 -8.36 7.32
N GLY A 11 -11.37 -7.99 8.07
CA GLY A 11 -11.22 -7.23 9.31
C GLY A 11 -11.24 -5.70 9.17
N ASP A 12 -11.10 -5.16 7.96
CA ASP A 12 -11.16 -3.70 7.71
C ASP A 12 -12.51 -3.10 8.18
N GLY A 13 -13.61 -3.80 7.93
CA GLY A 13 -14.94 -3.40 8.40
C GLY A 13 -15.11 -3.44 9.92
N ALA A 14 -14.24 -4.16 10.63
CA ALA A 14 -14.22 -4.28 12.09
C ALA A 14 -13.06 -3.51 12.75
N ASN A 15 -12.20 -2.85 11.97
CA ASN A 15 -10.97 -2.15 12.43
C ASN A 15 -9.91 -3.09 13.01
N GLU A 16 -9.85 -4.31 12.48
CA GLU A 16 -9.00 -5.39 12.99
C GLU A 16 -7.81 -5.70 12.06
N GLY A 17 -7.53 -4.83 11.08
CA GLY A 17 -6.41 -4.98 10.15
C GLY A 17 -5.05 -4.98 10.85
N ASN A 18 -4.08 -5.71 10.29
CA ASN A 18 -2.72 -5.73 10.80
C ASN A 18 -1.81 -4.73 10.09
N TRP A 19 -2.21 -4.18 8.95
CA TRP A 19 -1.38 -3.30 8.13
C TRP A 19 -1.69 -1.81 8.37
N LEU A 20 -1.86 -1.45 9.64
CA LEU A 20 -2.23 -0.10 10.06
C LEU A 20 -1.00 0.82 10.18
N PRO A 21 -1.01 2.00 9.52
CA PRO A 21 0.08 2.97 9.66
C PRO A 21 0.28 3.54 11.07
N SER A 22 -0.77 3.56 11.90
CA SER A 22 -0.73 4.19 13.23
C SER A 22 -0.43 3.26 14.39
N SER A 23 -0.41 1.94 14.19
CA SER A 23 -0.18 0.97 15.26
C SER A 23 0.27 -0.38 14.69
N PRO A 24 1.17 -1.12 15.37
CA PRO A 24 1.95 -0.69 16.55
C PRO A 24 2.97 0.41 16.22
N ASP A 25 3.82 0.82 17.16
CA ASP A 25 4.96 1.72 16.89
C ASP A 25 6.29 0.99 17.22
N PRO A 26 7.23 0.84 16.25
CA PRO A 26 7.04 1.04 14.82
C PRO A 26 5.97 0.09 14.25
N ASN A 27 5.27 0.51 13.21
CA ASN A 27 4.14 -0.24 12.65
C ASN A 27 4.59 -1.47 11.86
N ASN A 28 3.62 -2.27 11.40
CA ASN A 28 3.91 -3.52 10.71
C ASN A 28 4.53 -3.33 9.31
N TRP A 29 4.48 -2.12 8.73
CA TRP A 29 5.20 -1.80 7.50
C TRP A 29 6.69 -1.53 7.74
N GLU A 30 7.05 -1.01 8.92
CA GLU A 30 8.38 -0.44 9.18
C GLU A 30 9.17 -1.17 10.30
N SER A 31 8.54 -2.09 11.01
CA SER A 31 9.16 -2.87 12.10
C SER A 31 9.84 -4.15 11.63
N ASP A 32 10.50 -4.88 12.52
CA ASP A 32 11.06 -6.23 12.31
C ASP A 32 10.08 -7.37 12.67
N ARG A 33 8.82 -7.05 12.97
CA ARG A 33 7.82 -8.02 13.42
C ARG A 33 7.40 -9.00 12.31
N SER A 34 6.81 -10.12 12.69
CA SER A 34 6.21 -11.10 11.76
C SER A 34 4.97 -11.68 12.39
N PHE A 35 3.99 -12.07 11.57
CA PHE A 35 2.69 -12.56 12.02
C PHE A 35 1.99 -13.38 10.93
N GLY A 36 0.92 -14.06 11.34
CA GLY A 36 0.13 -14.92 10.46
C GLY A 36 0.82 -16.24 10.14
N LEU A 37 0.10 -17.08 9.38
CA LEU A 37 0.61 -18.35 8.87
C LEU A 37 0.94 -18.20 7.38
N LEU A 38 2.01 -18.87 6.95
CA LEU A 38 2.46 -18.82 5.56
C LEU A 38 1.47 -19.56 4.64
N ASP A 39 0.59 -18.81 4.01
CA ASP A 39 -0.26 -19.25 2.91
C ASP A 39 -0.53 -18.06 1.99
N SER A 40 -0.13 -18.13 0.71
CA SER A 40 -0.37 -17.04 -0.25
C SER A 40 -1.74 -17.08 -0.92
N SER A 41 -2.51 -18.14 -0.67
CA SER A 41 -3.86 -18.35 -1.19
C SER A 41 -4.95 -17.99 -0.18
N GLN A 42 -4.56 -17.78 1.08
CA GLN A 42 -5.50 -17.46 2.16
C GLN A 42 -5.81 -15.97 2.20
N ASN A 43 -7.09 -15.65 2.39
CA ASN A 43 -7.55 -14.31 2.76
C ASN A 43 -7.30 -14.05 4.26
N ALA A 44 -6.03 -14.07 4.67
CA ALA A 44 -5.59 -13.70 6.00
C ALA A 44 -4.30 -12.88 5.92
N ASP A 45 -4.18 -11.87 6.78
CA ASP A 45 -2.95 -11.11 6.87
C ASP A 45 -1.78 -11.99 7.26
N PHE A 46 -0.67 -11.78 6.56
CA PHE A 46 0.55 -12.53 6.80
C PHE A 46 1.74 -11.61 6.59
N ARG A 47 2.78 -11.76 7.41
CA ARG A 47 4.07 -11.09 7.23
C ARG A 47 5.20 -12.03 7.63
N SER A 48 6.07 -12.34 6.68
CA SER A 48 7.22 -13.21 6.90
C SER A 48 8.44 -12.45 7.44
N PRO A 49 9.42 -13.16 8.03
CA PRO A 49 10.72 -12.57 8.34
C PRO A 49 11.48 -12.04 7.12
N ALA A 50 11.20 -12.56 5.91
CA ALA A 50 11.86 -12.08 4.70
C ALA A 50 11.53 -10.61 4.39
N PHE A 51 10.39 -10.09 4.87
CA PHE A 51 10.03 -8.68 4.73
C PHE A 51 11.10 -7.72 5.30
N HIS A 52 11.77 -8.10 6.39
CA HIS A 52 12.79 -7.30 7.09
C HIS A 52 14.20 -7.90 7.04
N ARG A 53 14.43 -8.96 6.25
CA ARG A 53 15.74 -9.64 6.17
C ARG A 53 16.26 -9.83 4.76
N VAL A 54 15.37 -9.84 3.76
CA VAL A 54 15.74 -10.07 2.37
C VAL A 54 15.72 -8.74 1.65
N SER A 55 16.91 -8.27 1.24
CA SER A 55 17.00 -7.15 0.31
C SER A 55 16.29 -7.50 -0.99
N GLY A 56 15.47 -6.58 -1.48
CA GLY A 56 14.81 -6.72 -2.77
C GLY A 56 15.22 -5.60 -3.73
N GLN A 57 15.00 -5.83 -5.01
CA GLN A 57 15.21 -4.87 -6.09
C GLN A 57 13.94 -4.53 -6.85
N ALA A 58 12.91 -5.37 -6.72
CA ALA A 58 11.61 -5.19 -7.35
C ALA A 58 10.52 -5.75 -6.45
N LEU A 59 9.33 -5.17 -6.54
CA LEU A 59 8.10 -5.68 -5.92
C LEU A 59 7.16 -6.27 -6.99
N MET A 60 6.62 -7.45 -6.70
CA MET A 60 5.50 -8.06 -7.41
C MET A 60 4.30 -8.13 -6.46
N ILE A 61 3.13 -7.85 -7.00
CA ILE A 61 1.84 -7.92 -6.31
C ILE A 61 0.96 -8.92 -7.06
N ARG A 62 0.31 -9.81 -6.30
CA ARG A 62 -0.72 -10.72 -6.81
C ARG A 62 -2.02 -10.43 -6.08
N HIS A 63 -3.12 -10.39 -6.82
CA HIS A 63 -4.46 -10.27 -6.28
C HIS A 63 -5.11 -11.65 -6.28
N ARG A 64 -5.61 -12.09 -5.12
CA ARG A 64 -6.21 -13.42 -4.92
C ARG A 64 -5.37 -14.57 -5.49
N ASP A 65 -4.09 -14.60 -5.12
CA ASP A 65 -3.05 -15.53 -5.60
C ASP A 65 -2.85 -15.55 -7.13
N GLN A 66 -3.21 -14.48 -7.84
CA GLN A 66 -2.96 -14.40 -9.27
C GLN A 66 -2.18 -13.14 -9.62
N PHE A 67 -1.23 -13.25 -10.56
CA PHE A 67 -0.36 -12.14 -10.95
C PHE A 67 -1.16 -10.87 -11.31
N LEU A 68 -0.83 -9.76 -10.66
CA LEU A 68 -1.46 -8.46 -10.92
C LEU A 68 -0.46 -7.51 -11.57
N LEU A 69 0.66 -7.24 -10.90
CA LEU A 69 1.70 -6.36 -11.42
C LEU A 69 3.07 -6.69 -10.83
N ARG A 70 4.12 -6.23 -11.52
CA ARG A 70 5.46 -6.11 -10.94
C ARG A 70 6.16 -4.85 -11.42
N THR A 71 7.06 -4.37 -10.61
CA THR A 71 7.91 -3.21 -10.91
C THR A 71 9.19 -3.63 -11.65
N VAL A 72 9.89 -2.65 -12.22
CA VAL A 72 11.26 -2.81 -12.73
C VAL A 72 12.24 -3.13 -11.59
N SER A 73 13.43 -3.63 -11.91
CA SER A 73 14.51 -3.72 -10.92
C SER A 73 15.09 -2.34 -10.60
N GLY A 74 15.56 -2.17 -9.36
CA GLY A 74 16.19 -0.96 -8.86
C GLY A 74 15.23 0.02 -8.20
N CYS A 75 14.00 -0.39 -7.85
CA CYS A 75 13.08 0.45 -7.08
C CYS A 75 13.56 0.71 -5.65
N PHE A 76 14.28 -0.25 -5.08
CA PHE A 76 14.90 -0.26 -3.76
C PHE A 76 16.05 -1.28 -3.79
N ASP A 77 16.91 -1.33 -2.77
CA ASP A 77 18.07 -2.25 -2.68
C ASP A 77 18.28 -2.81 -1.25
N GLU A 78 17.25 -2.68 -0.41
CA GLU A 78 17.23 -3.03 1.01
C GLU A 78 15.98 -3.88 1.33
N PRO A 79 15.83 -4.43 2.55
CA PRO A 79 14.57 -5.05 2.96
C PRO A 79 13.40 -4.06 2.87
N LEU A 80 12.20 -4.55 2.54
CA LEU A 80 11.07 -3.67 2.29
C LEU A 80 10.66 -2.86 3.54
N SER A 81 10.86 -3.40 4.75
CA SER A 81 10.67 -2.65 6.00
C SER A 81 11.59 -1.45 6.11
N ASP A 82 12.87 -1.66 5.80
CA ASP A 82 13.91 -0.66 5.96
C ASP A 82 13.70 0.45 4.93
N TYR A 83 13.33 0.06 3.71
CA TYR A 83 12.92 0.99 2.66
C TYR A 83 11.77 1.87 3.14
N PHE A 84 10.69 1.30 3.66
CA PHE A 84 9.56 2.09 4.16
C PHE A 84 9.91 2.96 5.37
N ALA A 85 10.73 2.47 6.30
CA ALA A 85 11.18 3.22 7.47
C ALA A 85 12.04 4.44 7.08
N ARG A 86 12.84 4.31 6.01
CA ARG A 86 13.68 5.39 5.48
C ARG A 86 12.88 6.46 4.73
N LEU A 87 11.83 6.07 4.03
CA LEU A 87 10.97 7.00 3.31
C LEU A 87 10.21 7.92 4.27
N SER A 88 9.88 9.12 3.82
CA SER A 88 9.05 10.07 4.56
C SER A 88 7.80 10.44 3.76
N TRP A 89 6.70 10.72 4.46
CA TRP A 89 5.55 11.40 3.88
C TRP A 89 5.98 12.84 3.58
N SER A 90 6.14 13.19 2.31
CA SER A 90 6.83 14.44 1.92
C SER A 90 6.03 15.31 0.95
N CYS A 91 4.89 14.82 0.44
CA CYS A 91 4.10 15.58 -0.52
C CYS A 91 3.43 16.79 0.12
N GLY A 92 3.23 17.83 -0.70
CA GLY A 92 2.37 18.97 -0.35
C GLY A 92 0.89 18.65 -0.57
N ALA A 93 0.03 19.59 -0.17
CA ALA A 93 -1.42 19.53 -0.31
C ALA A 93 -1.83 19.32 -1.77
N SER A 94 -2.71 18.35 -2.03
CA SER A 94 -3.33 18.14 -3.35
C SER A 94 -2.36 18.08 -4.55
N VAL A 95 -1.08 17.75 -4.32
CA VAL A 95 -0.06 17.64 -5.36
C VAL A 95 -0.44 16.57 -6.38
N ASN A 96 -0.42 16.94 -7.67
CA ASN A 96 -0.64 15.99 -8.75
C ASN A 96 0.45 14.91 -8.77
N LEU A 97 0.01 13.66 -8.89
CA LEU A 97 0.87 12.51 -9.01
C LEU A 97 1.16 12.27 -10.50
N GLY A 98 2.42 12.05 -10.81
CA GLY A 98 2.88 11.83 -12.17
C GLY A 98 4.15 10.98 -12.18
N PRO A 99 4.70 10.70 -13.38
CA PRO A 99 5.79 9.74 -13.54
C PRO A 99 7.06 10.08 -12.75
N ASN A 100 7.27 11.36 -12.41
CA ASN A 100 8.45 11.86 -11.73
C ASN A 100 8.13 12.51 -10.37
N GLN A 101 6.99 12.18 -9.77
CA GLN A 101 6.57 12.81 -8.52
C GLN A 101 7.36 12.26 -7.33
N ALA A 102 8.57 12.79 -7.12
CA ALA A 102 9.55 12.27 -6.17
C ALA A 102 9.02 12.12 -4.73
N CYS A 103 8.11 12.99 -4.29
CA CYS A 103 7.54 12.91 -2.95
C CYS A 103 6.71 11.63 -2.69
N ALA A 104 6.27 10.95 -3.75
CA ALA A 104 5.50 9.71 -3.71
C ALA A 104 6.35 8.46 -4.01
N ASN A 105 7.67 8.63 -4.12
CA ASN A 105 8.66 7.56 -4.37
C ASN A 105 8.23 6.60 -5.49
N PRO A 106 8.07 7.10 -6.74
CA PRO A 106 7.52 6.33 -7.84
C PRO A 106 8.51 5.28 -8.36
N CYS A 107 8.01 4.09 -8.67
CA CYS A 107 8.71 3.12 -9.49
C CYS A 107 7.87 2.70 -10.70
N ALA A 108 8.53 2.42 -11.82
CA ALA A 108 7.86 1.98 -13.04
C ALA A 108 7.30 0.56 -12.90
N ILE A 109 6.08 0.36 -13.38
CA ILE A 109 5.48 -0.97 -13.54
C ILE A 109 6.05 -1.59 -14.82
N ALA A 110 6.73 -2.73 -14.69
CA ALA A 110 7.36 -3.43 -15.81
C ALA A 110 6.37 -4.35 -16.54
N GLU A 111 5.44 -4.95 -15.80
CA GLU A 111 4.46 -5.89 -16.33
C GLU A 111 3.22 -5.87 -15.44
N GLN A 112 2.05 -6.01 -16.05
CA GLN A 112 0.77 -6.05 -15.36
C GLN A 112 -0.26 -6.86 -16.13
N THR A 113 -1.23 -7.41 -15.42
CA THR A 113 -2.43 -8.02 -15.98
C THR A 113 -3.63 -7.34 -15.36
N VAL A 114 -4.31 -6.52 -16.17
CA VAL A 114 -5.55 -5.85 -15.78
C VAL A 114 -6.66 -6.88 -15.63
N ARG A 115 -7.41 -6.81 -14.54
CA ARG A 115 -8.49 -7.75 -14.23
C ARG A 115 -9.65 -7.07 -13.54
N ASP A 116 -10.82 -7.64 -13.76
CA ASP A 116 -12.03 -7.26 -13.04
C ASP A 116 -11.94 -7.75 -11.59
N GLY A 117 -12.44 -6.91 -10.67
CA GLY A 117 -12.53 -7.24 -9.24
C GLY A 117 -11.35 -6.81 -8.38
N ASP A 118 -10.20 -6.44 -8.95
CA ASP A 118 -9.20 -5.65 -8.20
C ASP A 118 -9.77 -4.24 -7.99
N SER A 119 -9.85 -3.81 -6.73
CA SER A 119 -10.47 -2.55 -6.35
C SER A 119 -9.48 -1.52 -5.79
N ALA A 120 -8.25 -1.94 -5.48
CA ALA A 120 -7.30 -1.09 -4.75
C ALA A 120 -6.14 -0.63 -5.64
N MET A 121 -5.72 -1.46 -6.60
CA MET A 121 -4.44 -1.29 -7.27
C MET A 121 -4.59 -0.80 -8.72
N LEU A 122 -5.00 -1.67 -9.65
CA LEU A 122 -5.19 -1.38 -11.06
C LEU A 122 -6.62 -0.95 -11.38
N GLU A 123 -7.63 -1.56 -10.75
CA GLU A 123 -9.06 -1.28 -10.99
C GLU A 123 -9.45 -1.27 -12.47
N GLY A 124 -9.32 -2.41 -13.13
CA GLY A 124 -9.76 -2.57 -14.52
C GLY A 124 -9.01 -1.72 -15.56
N ALA A 125 -7.93 -1.03 -15.18
CA ALA A 125 -7.13 -0.23 -16.10
C ALA A 125 -5.61 -0.38 -15.85
N PRO A 126 -4.78 -0.32 -16.90
CA PRO A 126 -3.32 -0.36 -16.74
C PRO A 126 -2.81 0.88 -16.01
N ARG A 127 -1.77 0.72 -15.20
CA ARG A 127 -1.10 1.78 -14.46
C ARG A 127 0.37 1.83 -14.85
N GLU A 128 0.95 3.03 -14.81
CA GLU A 128 2.36 3.23 -15.22
C GLU A 128 3.31 3.14 -14.03
N ARG A 129 2.82 3.52 -12.84
CA ARG A 129 3.63 3.67 -11.63
C ARG A 129 3.03 2.94 -10.45
N LEU A 130 3.92 2.38 -9.65
CA LEU A 130 3.69 2.01 -8.27
C LEU A 130 4.36 3.06 -7.39
N TYR A 131 3.64 3.62 -6.45
CA TYR A 131 4.13 4.60 -5.48
C TYR A 131 4.39 3.92 -4.14
N PHE A 132 5.53 4.24 -3.52
CA PHE A 132 5.89 3.76 -2.18
C PHE A 132 5.77 4.91 -1.18
N LYS A 133 5.02 4.71 -0.10
CA LYS A 133 4.80 5.71 0.96
C LYS A 133 4.36 7.07 0.38
N CYS A 134 3.24 7.04 -0.35
CA CYS A 134 2.66 8.19 -1.03
C CYS A 134 1.67 8.93 -0.15
N GLY A 135 1.92 10.21 0.11
CA GLY A 135 0.95 11.06 0.79
C GLY A 135 1.57 12.32 1.39
N GLU A 136 0.69 13.11 2.00
CA GLU A 136 0.99 14.43 2.53
C GLU A 136 1.90 14.37 3.75
N ARG A 137 2.87 15.28 3.84
CA ARG A 137 3.72 15.42 5.03
C ARG A 137 2.94 15.91 6.24
N ASP A 138 3.47 15.70 7.44
CA ASP A 138 2.87 16.27 8.64
C ASP A 138 2.86 17.81 8.60
N GLY A 139 1.77 18.41 9.06
CA GLY A 139 1.57 19.86 9.04
C GLY A 139 1.03 20.40 7.71
N VAL A 140 0.65 19.53 6.77
CA VAL A 140 0.02 19.87 5.49
C VAL A 140 -1.30 19.12 5.40
N GLU A 141 -2.40 19.86 5.26
CA GLU A 141 -3.76 19.29 5.18
C GLU A 141 -4.03 18.25 6.29
N ASP A 142 -3.65 18.61 7.53
CA ASP A 142 -3.82 17.78 8.74
C ASP A 142 -5.31 17.41 9.01
N SER A 143 -6.24 18.02 8.30
CA SER A 143 -7.68 17.71 8.30
C SER A 143 -8.05 16.45 7.52
N ASN A 144 -7.23 15.97 6.58
CA ASN A 144 -7.43 14.72 5.81
C ASN A 144 -6.21 13.79 5.81
N LYS A 145 -4.96 14.28 5.87
CA LYS A 145 -3.70 13.48 5.86
C LYS A 145 -3.77 12.25 4.96
N ASP A 146 -3.82 12.49 3.67
CA ASP A 146 -4.16 11.47 2.70
C ASP A 146 -2.96 10.58 2.31
N ARG A 147 -2.85 9.37 2.89
CA ARG A 147 -1.63 8.53 2.81
C ARG A 147 -1.89 7.08 2.42
N SER A 148 -0.93 6.46 1.73
CA SER A 148 -0.88 5.00 1.47
C SER A 148 0.55 4.49 1.36
N TYR A 149 0.83 3.31 1.92
CA TYR A 149 2.14 2.67 1.80
C TYR A 149 2.42 2.19 0.38
N ILE A 150 1.44 1.59 -0.27
CA ILE A 150 1.55 1.14 -1.64
C ILE A 150 0.34 1.64 -2.40
N SER A 151 0.55 2.40 -3.47
CA SER A 151 -0.52 2.89 -4.35
C SER A 151 -0.07 2.83 -5.79
N THR A 152 -0.97 3.07 -6.74
CA THR A 152 -0.62 3.17 -8.16
C THR A 152 -0.96 4.55 -8.72
N SER A 153 -0.57 4.79 -9.97
CA SER A 153 -1.02 5.95 -10.75
C SER A 153 -2.53 5.97 -11.05
N ARG A 154 -3.33 5.12 -10.40
CA ARG A 154 -4.79 5.27 -10.31
C ARG A 154 -5.17 6.58 -9.65
N ARG A 155 -4.40 6.96 -8.63
CA ARG A 155 -4.60 8.19 -7.89
C ARG A 155 -3.97 9.37 -8.65
N PRO A 156 -4.74 10.39 -9.10
CA PRO A 156 -4.22 11.47 -9.93
C PRO A 156 -3.47 12.55 -9.14
N ASN A 157 -3.70 12.65 -7.83
CA ASN A 157 -3.03 13.58 -6.93
C ASN A 157 -2.93 12.97 -5.53
N VAL A 158 -2.37 13.64 -4.54
CA VAL A 158 -2.30 13.10 -3.18
C VAL A 158 -3.62 13.17 -2.41
N SER A 159 -4.72 13.62 -3.02
CA SER A 159 -6.10 13.53 -2.53
C SER A 159 -6.81 12.32 -3.17
N GLY A 160 -7.80 11.71 -2.51
CA GLY A 160 -8.42 10.45 -2.98
C GLY A 160 -7.59 9.16 -2.77
N ILE A 161 -7.44 8.72 -1.53
CA ILE A 161 -6.56 7.63 -1.08
C ILE A 161 -6.93 6.31 -1.76
N SER A 162 -5.95 5.57 -2.28
CA SER A 162 -6.15 4.21 -2.80
C SER A 162 -4.92 3.33 -2.60
N GLY A 163 -5.14 2.03 -2.49
CA GLY A 163 -4.09 1.03 -2.39
C GLY A 163 -4.03 0.36 -1.02
N LEU A 164 -2.82 -0.02 -0.63
CA LEU A 164 -2.55 -0.84 0.56
C LEU A 164 -1.93 0.00 1.69
N GLY A 165 -2.36 -0.27 2.93
CA GLY A 165 -1.93 0.48 4.11
C GLY A 165 -2.34 1.95 4.02
N ALA A 166 -3.63 2.18 3.79
CA ALA A 166 -4.22 3.49 3.56
C ALA A 166 -4.62 4.17 4.87
N PHE A 167 -4.50 5.48 4.90
CA PHE A 167 -4.71 6.29 6.11
C PHE A 167 -5.29 7.65 5.75
N CYS A 168 -6.30 8.06 6.51
CA CYS A 168 -6.90 9.39 6.49
C CYS A 168 -7.05 9.86 7.94
N ARG A 169 -6.67 11.11 8.25
CA ARG A 169 -6.91 11.73 9.58
C ARG A 169 -7.53 13.10 9.46
N GLY A 170 -8.45 13.39 10.38
CA GLY A 170 -9.09 14.68 10.55
C GLY A 170 -10.53 14.71 10.05
N GLY A 171 -11.14 15.88 10.13
CA GLY A 171 -12.59 16.07 9.96
C GLY A 171 -13.09 16.03 8.52
N SER A 172 -12.21 16.14 7.51
CA SER A 172 -12.60 16.02 6.08
C SER A 172 -12.60 14.58 5.57
N CYS A 173 -12.10 13.62 6.35
CA CYS A 173 -12.18 12.19 6.03
C CYS A 173 -13.61 11.66 6.18
N THR A 174 -14.45 11.82 5.17
CA THR A 174 -15.85 11.33 5.17
C THR A 174 -16.06 10.23 4.13
N PRO A 175 -16.68 9.08 4.48
CA PRO A 175 -17.52 8.86 5.66
C PRO A 175 -16.76 8.46 6.93
N ARG A 176 -15.47 8.13 6.83
CA ARG A 176 -14.69 7.67 7.98
C ARG A 176 -13.23 8.11 7.94
N THR A 177 -12.76 8.51 9.11
CA THR A 177 -11.36 8.74 9.47
C THR A 177 -10.73 7.46 10.00
N GLY A 178 -9.46 7.19 9.72
CA GLY A 178 -8.80 5.99 10.25
C GLY A 178 -7.71 5.44 9.36
N ASP A 179 -7.43 4.16 9.60
CA ASP A 179 -6.49 3.33 8.85
C ASP A 179 -7.28 2.14 8.32
N VAL A 180 -6.90 1.64 7.15
CA VAL A 180 -7.34 0.36 6.60
C VAL A 180 -6.22 -0.30 5.83
N ASP A 181 -6.29 -1.61 5.75
CA ASP A 181 -5.32 -2.43 5.05
C ASP A 181 -5.49 -2.28 3.54
N VAL A 182 -6.74 -2.19 3.06
CA VAL A 182 -7.07 -2.01 1.64
C VAL A 182 -8.11 -0.89 1.48
N ASN A 183 -7.78 0.14 0.70
CA ASN A 183 -8.73 1.20 0.35
C ASN A 183 -8.99 1.27 -1.15
N ASN A 184 -10.27 1.33 -1.50
CA ASN A 184 -10.71 1.71 -2.83
C ASN A 184 -10.81 3.25 -2.90
N TYR A 185 -10.27 3.86 -3.96
CA TYR A 185 -10.17 5.30 -4.20
C TYR A 185 -11.31 6.10 -3.55
N SER A 186 -10.94 6.88 -2.53
CA SER A 186 -11.87 7.66 -1.72
C SER A 186 -11.12 8.77 -1.01
N ASP A 187 -11.75 9.92 -0.81
CA ASP A 187 -11.20 11.03 -0.01
C ASP A 187 -11.36 10.79 1.52
N ALA A 188 -11.38 9.51 1.88
CA ALA A 188 -11.62 8.98 3.19
C ALA A 188 -11.28 7.49 3.22
N ILE A 189 -11.34 6.93 4.41
CA ILE A 189 -11.25 5.49 4.60
C ILE A 189 -12.66 4.91 4.48
N ASN A 190 -12.88 4.07 3.46
CA ASN A 190 -14.18 3.43 3.24
C ASN A 190 -14.02 1.90 3.25
N PRO A 191 -13.78 1.31 4.43
CA PRO A 191 -13.52 -0.12 4.54
C PRO A 191 -14.74 -0.89 4.12
N THR A 192 -14.54 -1.85 3.23
CA THR A 192 -15.51 -2.90 2.97
C THR A 192 -14.83 -4.20 3.33
N ALA A 193 -15.30 -4.88 4.39
CA ALA A 193 -14.84 -6.22 4.69
C ALA A 193 -15.17 -7.14 3.50
N GLY A 194 -14.23 -7.99 3.11
CA GLY A 194 -14.44 -8.84 1.95
C GLY A 194 -13.39 -9.91 1.74
N SER A 195 -13.31 -10.34 0.48
CA SER A 195 -12.39 -11.36 0.00
C SER A 195 -11.24 -10.78 -0.82
N GLU A 196 -10.94 -9.50 -0.65
CA GLU A 196 -9.81 -8.84 -1.30
C GLU A 196 -8.54 -9.15 -0.51
N PHE A 197 -7.57 -9.75 -1.19
CA PHE A 197 -6.24 -9.91 -0.63
C PHE A 197 -5.16 -9.77 -1.69
N TYR A 198 -4.07 -9.16 -1.27
CA TYR A 198 -2.93 -8.83 -2.09
C TYR A 198 -1.69 -9.44 -1.45
N GLY A 199 -1.08 -10.39 -2.13
CA GLY A 199 0.23 -10.87 -1.72
C GLY A 199 1.31 -9.93 -2.24
N LEU A 200 2.44 -9.90 -1.53
CA LEU A 200 3.65 -9.18 -1.89
C LEU A 200 4.80 -10.16 -2.06
N TRP A 201 5.58 -9.97 -3.11
CA TRP A 201 6.80 -10.73 -3.38
C TRP A 201 7.94 -9.79 -3.75
N VAL A 202 9.15 -10.09 -3.27
CA VAL A 202 10.37 -9.36 -3.63
C VAL A 202 11.31 -10.22 -4.44
N ARG A 203 12.14 -9.61 -5.30
CA ARG A 203 13.22 -10.30 -6.01
C ARG A 203 14.56 -9.71 -5.64
#